data_AF-A0A7C6JPC7-F1
#
_entry.id   AF-A0A7C6JPC7-F1
#
_cell.length_a   1.000
_cell.length_b   1.000
_cell.length_c   1.000
_cell.angle_alpha   90.00
_cell.angle_beta   90.00
_cell.angle_gamma   90.00
#
_symmetry.space_group_name_H-M   'P 1'
#
loop_
_entity.id
_entity.type
_entity.pdbx_description
1 polymer ?
#
loop_
_entity_poly.entity_id
_entity_poly.type
_entity_poly.pdbx_seq_one_letter_code
_entity_poly.pdbx_strand_id
1 'polypeptide(L)'
;MKRNRSRNFIITIIVGILLGLALGWLVIKPKAPQNVNITRLRPDFQADAVLMVAESFAVDGDQMLALDRLARLDHGDLLTFVGKALQNAQAYGYAGEDLAQMQKLLESLDLVVYENWKILRGRND
;
A
#
# COMPACT_ATOMS: atom_id res chain seq x y z
N MET A 1 -48.93 32.72 19.77
CA MET A 1 -47.48 32.40 19.91
C MET A 1 -46.67 33.33 19.01
N LYS A 2 -45.71 34.06 19.59
CA LYS A 2 -44.98 35.19 18.98
C LYS A 2 -44.02 34.70 17.86
N ARG A 3 -44.40 34.96 16.60
CA ARG A 3 -43.76 34.56 15.31
C ARG A 3 -42.29 34.99 15.11
N ASN A 4 -41.77 35.83 15.99
CA ASN A 4 -40.41 36.37 15.96
C ASN A 4 -39.38 35.56 16.75
N ARG A 5 -39.80 34.68 17.68
CA ARG A 5 -38.86 33.82 18.43
C ARG A 5 -38.35 32.63 17.59
N SER A 6 -39.19 32.07 16.72
CA SER A 6 -38.81 30.95 15.84
C SER A 6 -37.83 31.36 14.75
N ARG A 7 -37.89 32.60 14.25
CA ARG A 7 -36.96 33.11 13.24
C ARG A 7 -35.52 33.13 13.74
N ASN A 8 -35.31 33.60 14.97
CA ASN A 8 -33.97 33.65 15.56
C ASN A 8 -33.41 32.25 15.78
N PHE A 9 -34.26 31.30 16.17
CA PHE A 9 -33.87 29.90 16.32
C PHE A 9 -33.40 29.28 14.99
N ILE A 10 -34.13 29.53 13.89
CA ILE A 10 -33.76 29.04 12.56
C ILE A 10 -32.43 29.68 12.10
N ILE A 11 -32.23 30.97 12.34
CA ILE A 11 -30.98 31.66 11.99
C ILE A 11 -29.79 31.03 12.73
N THR A 12 -29.92 30.77 14.03
CA THR A 12 -28.85 30.13 14.81
C THR A 12 -28.50 28.73 14.27
N ILE A 13 -29.50 27.95 13.85
CA ILE A 13 -29.27 26.63 13.23
C ILE A 13 -28.50 26.77 11.91
N ILE A 14 -28.91 27.69 11.04
CA ILE A 14 -28.24 27.91 9.75
C ILE A 14 -26.79 28.33 9.98
N VAL A 15 -26.54 29.23 10.94
CA VAL A 15 -25.18 29.65 11.30
C VAL A 15 -24.35 28.47 11.82
N GLY A 16 -24.92 27.63 12.69
CA GLY A 16 -24.25 26.43 13.19
C GLY A 16 -23.89 25.43 12.08
N ILE A 17 -24.79 25.20 11.11
CA ILE A 17 -24.54 24.33 9.96
C ILE A 17 -23.42 24.89 9.08
N LEU A 18 -23.49 26.19 8.76
CA LEU A 18 -22.47 26.85 7.93
C LEU A 18 -21.10 26.81 8.59
N LEU A 19 -21.03 27.06 9.90
CA LEU A 19 -19.79 26.98 10.66
C LEU A 19 -19.27 25.53 10.74
N GLY A 20 -20.14 24.55 11.01
CA GLY A 20 -19.75 23.14 11.06
C GLY A 20 -19.18 22.63 9.73
N LEU A 21 -19.82 23.00 8.61
CA LEU A 21 -19.35 22.65 7.27
C LEU A 21 -18.03 23.36 6.93
N ALA A 22 -17.93 24.66 7.24
CA ALA A 22 -16.69 25.41 7.00
C ALA A 22 -15.52 24.83 7.80
N LEU A 23 -15.73 24.48 9.07
CA LEU A 23 -14.70 23.86 9.91
C LEU A 23 -14.33 22.46 9.39
N GLY A 24 -15.32 21.63 9.06
CA GLY A 24 -15.09 20.26 8.58
C GLY A 24 -14.39 20.20 7.21
N TRP A 25 -14.63 21.17 6.33
CA TRP A 25 -14.08 21.16 4.97
C TRP A 25 -12.80 21.99 4.81
N LEU A 26 -12.72 23.16 5.43
CA LEU A 26 -11.60 24.11 5.23
C LEU A 26 -10.50 23.95 6.27
N VAL A 27 -10.87 23.65 7.52
CA VAL A 27 -9.93 23.63 8.66
C VAL A 27 -9.43 22.22 8.94
N ILE A 28 -10.35 21.25 9.04
CA ILE A 28 -10.01 19.85 9.33
C ILE A 28 -9.95 19.08 8.01
N LYS A 29 -8.96 19.37 7.18
CA LYS A 29 -8.73 18.56 5.97
C LYS A 29 -8.45 17.12 6.40
N PRO A 30 -9.16 16.11 5.88
CA PRO A 30 -8.81 14.72 6.12
C PRO A 30 -7.41 14.49 5.55
N LYS A 31 -6.42 14.38 6.43
CA LYS A 31 -5.07 14.02 6.04
C LYS A 31 -5.08 12.52 5.80
N ALA A 32 -4.71 12.09 4.59
CA ALA A 32 -4.41 10.70 4.36
C ALA A 32 -3.40 10.24 5.42
N PRO A 33 -3.60 9.08 6.06
CA PRO A 33 -2.68 8.59 7.07
C PRO A 33 -1.28 8.50 6.45
N GLN A 34 -0.32 9.23 7.01
CA GLN A 34 0.97 9.47 6.34
C GLN A 34 1.98 8.31 6.46
N ASN A 35 1.62 7.20 7.12
CA ASN A 35 2.48 6.04 7.33
C ASN A 35 1.66 4.74 7.28
N VAL A 36 0.83 4.57 6.24
CA VAL A 36 0.09 3.31 6.08
C VAL A 36 1.03 2.26 5.53
N ASN A 37 1.20 1.17 6.26
CA ASN A 37 1.93 0.00 5.76
C ASN A 37 1.21 -0.53 4.50
N ILE A 38 1.96 -0.79 3.43
CA ILE A 38 1.42 -1.26 2.14
C ILE A 38 0.71 -2.61 2.25
N THR A 39 0.98 -3.39 3.30
CA THR A 39 0.18 -4.57 3.67
C THR A 39 -1.32 -4.28 3.87
N ARG A 40 -1.71 -3.02 4.12
CA ARG A 40 -3.12 -2.60 4.20
C ARG A 40 -3.74 -2.22 2.84
N LEU A 41 -2.94 -2.14 1.77
CA LEU A 41 -3.48 -1.88 0.43
C LEU A 41 -4.28 -3.07 -0.07
N ARG A 42 -5.17 -2.82 -1.03
CA ARG A 42 -5.90 -3.90 -1.70
C ARG A 42 -4.92 -4.87 -2.38
N PRO A 43 -5.28 -6.15 -2.53
CA PRO A 43 -4.36 -7.17 -3.04
C PRO A 43 -3.83 -6.92 -4.46
N ASP A 44 -4.58 -6.20 -5.30
CA ASP A 44 -4.15 -5.78 -6.64
C ASP A 44 -3.00 -4.78 -6.58
N PHE A 45 -3.10 -3.74 -5.74
CA PHE A 45 -1.99 -2.79 -5.57
C PHE A 45 -0.74 -3.42 -4.93
N GLN A 46 -0.91 -4.45 -4.10
CA GLN A 46 0.22 -5.22 -3.59
C GLN A 46 0.90 -6.02 -4.71
N ALA A 47 0.11 -6.59 -5.63
CA ALA A 47 0.63 -7.29 -6.80
C ALA A 47 1.40 -6.34 -7.73
N ASP A 48 0.87 -5.14 -7.99
CA ASP A 48 1.58 -4.10 -8.76
C ASP A 48 2.91 -3.71 -8.12
N ALA A 49 2.94 -3.57 -6.79
CA ALA A 49 4.16 -3.22 -6.09
C ALA A 49 5.24 -4.31 -6.22
N VAL A 50 4.84 -5.58 -6.18
CA VAL A 50 5.76 -6.70 -6.42
C VAL A 50 6.17 -6.77 -7.88
N LEU A 51 5.26 -6.50 -8.83
CA LEU A 51 5.59 -6.45 -10.25
C LEU A 51 6.67 -5.39 -10.53
N MET A 52 6.57 -4.19 -9.96
CA MET A 52 7.62 -3.17 -10.11
C MET A 52 9.00 -3.65 -9.62
N VAL A 53 9.03 -4.46 -8.55
CA VAL A 53 10.29 -5.08 -8.08
C VAL A 53 10.76 -6.15 -9.05
N ALA A 54 9.85 -6.97 -9.59
CA ALA A 54 10.17 -8.00 -10.57
C ALA A 54 10.69 -7.43 -11.88
N GLU A 55 10.11 -6.34 -12.37
CA GLU A 55 10.58 -5.60 -13.54
C GLU A 55 11.96 -5.02 -13.30
N SER A 56 12.19 -4.38 -12.15
CA SER A 56 13.53 -3.87 -11.82
C SER A 56 14.55 -4.99 -11.72
N PHE A 57 14.19 -6.12 -11.09
CA PHE A 57 15.03 -7.31 -11.01
C PHE A 57 15.33 -7.90 -12.39
N ALA A 58 14.37 -7.90 -13.30
CA ALA A 58 14.59 -8.37 -14.67
C ALA A 58 15.63 -7.52 -15.42
N VAL A 59 15.83 -6.26 -15.02
CA VAL A 59 16.84 -5.36 -15.59
C VAL A 59 18.19 -5.48 -14.88
N ASP A 60 18.20 -5.47 -13.54
CA ASP A 60 19.44 -5.43 -12.74
C ASP A 60 20.01 -6.81 -12.37
N GLY A 61 19.16 -7.83 -12.25
CA GLY A 61 19.52 -9.18 -11.81
C GLY A 61 19.97 -9.28 -10.34
N ASP A 62 19.77 -8.24 -9.54
CA ASP A 62 20.27 -8.17 -8.17
C ASP A 62 19.25 -8.69 -7.16
N GLN A 63 19.46 -9.94 -6.73
CA GLN A 63 18.59 -10.62 -5.76
C GLN A 63 18.57 -9.92 -4.40
N MET A 64 19.71 -9.39 -3.94
CA MET A 64 19.81 -8.73 -2.62
C MET A 64 19.06 -7.41 -2.63
N LEU A 65 19.23 -6.63 -3.71
CA LEU A 65 18.49 -5.39 -3.91
C LEU A 65 16.98 -5.63 -4.06
N ALA A 66 16.60 -6.70 -4.76
CA ALA A 66 15.19 -7.09 -4.87
C ALA A 66 14.59 -7.42 -3.50
N LEU A 67 15.29 -8.19 -2.66
CA LEU A 67 14.86 -8.48 -1.29
C LEU A 67 14.78 -7.21 -0.43
N ASP A 68 15.74 -6.29 -0.54
CA ASP A 68 15.70 -5.00 0.17
C ASP A 68 14.51 -4.11 -0.26
N ARG A 69 14.12 -4.17 -1.54
CA ARG A 69 12.92 -3.50 -2.04
C ARG A 69 11.65 -4.17 -1.49
N LEU A 70 11.56 -5.50 -1.58
CA LEU A 70 10.42 -6.27 -1.04
C LEU A 70 10.25 -6.06 0.47
N ALA A 71 11.36 -6.00 1.20
CA ALA A 71 11.35 -5.82 2.65
C ALA A 71 10.94 -4.43 3.14
N ARG A 72 10.89 -3.45 2.23
CA ARG A 72 10.27 -2.14 2.47
C ARG A 72 8.75 -2.18 2.26
N LEU A 73 8.26 -3.17 1.51
CA LEU A 73 6.84 -3.36 1.27
C LEU A 73 6.22 -4.22 2.38
N ASP A 74 6.79 -5.39 2.65
CA ASP A 74 6.32 -6.24 3.74
C ASP A 74 7.46 -6.56 4.70
N HIS A 75 7.12 -6.70 5.98
CA HIS A 75 8.07 -7.09 7.03
C HIS A 75 7.87 -8.55 7.46
N GLY A 76 6.91 -9.24 6.83
CA GLY A 76 6.66 -10.67 7.00
C GLY A 76 7.58 -11.54 6.15
N ASP A 77 7.07 -12.72 5.81
CA ASP A 77 7.76 -13.66 4.94
C ASP A 77 7.65 -13.23 3.47
N LEU A 78 8.77 -12.74 2.92
CA LEU A 78 8.82 -12.16 1.57
C LEU A 78 8.54 -13.18 0.47
N LEU A 79 8.92 -14.44 0.65
CA LEU A 79 8.64 -15.49 -0.33
C LEU A 79 7.14 -15.77 -0.41
N THR A 80 6.49 -15.89 0.74
CA THR A 80 5.04 -16.02 0.82
C THR A 80 4.35 -14.76 0.26
N PHE A 81 4.88 -13.57 0.52
CA PHE A 81 4.35 -12.31 0.01
C PHE A 81 4.38 -12.26 -1.53
N VAL A 82 5.52 -12.54 -2.16
CA VAL A 82 5.66 -12.59 -3.61
C VAL A 82 4.78 -13.68 -4.23
N GLY A 83 4.71 -14.86 -3.61
CA GLY A 83 3.84 -15.94 -4.06
C GLY A 83 2.35 -15.56 -4.07
N LYS A 84 1.87 -14.87 -3.02
CA LYS A 84 0.51 -14.33 -2.95
C LYS A 84 0.27 -13.24 -4.00
N ALA A 85 1.24 -12.35 -4.20
CA ALA A 85 1.17 -11.32 -5.23
C ALA A 85 1.03 -11.92 -6.63
N LEU A 86 1.80 -12.96 -6.95
CA LEU A 86 1.68 -13.69 -8.22
C LEU A 86 0.31 -14.35 -8.38
N GLN A 87 -0.21 -14.98 -7.32
CA GLN A 87 -1.55 -15.56 -7.34
C GLN A 87 -2.64 -14.49 -7.59
N ASN A 88 -2.51 -13.34 -6.95
CA ASN A 88 -3.42 -12.21 -7.15
C ASN A 88 -3.33 -11.68 -8.58
N ALA A 89 -2.13 -11.46 -9.11
CA ALA A 89 -1.91 -11.00 -10.48
C ALA A 89 -2.58 -11.94 -11.51
N GLN A 90 -2.49 -13.26 -11.30
CA GLN A 90 -3.21 -14.23 -12.11
C GLN A 90 -4.73 -14.07 -12.00
N ALA A 91 -5.26 -13.92 -10.79
CA ALA A 91 -6.70 -13.76 -10.55
C ALA A 91 -7.27 -12.47 -11.15
N TYR A 92 -6.46 -11.41 -11.23
CA TYR A 92 -6.83 -10.12 -11.83
C TYR A 92 -6.53 -10.02 -13.33
N GLY A 93 -5.93 -11.05 -13.94
CA GLY A 93 -5.75 -11.14 -15.40
C GLY A 93 -4.58 -10.32 -15.95
N TYR A 94 -3.45 -10.29 -15.23
CA TYR A 94 -2.23 -9.59 -15.67
C TYR A 94 -1.66 -10.20 -16.96
N ALA A 95 -0.85 -9.43 -17.68
CA ALA A 95 -0.24 -9.88 -18.92
C ALA A 95 0.69 -11.08 -18.67
N GLY A 96 0.79 -11.98 -19.65
CA GLY A 96 1.64 -13.18 -19.51
C GLY A 96 3.13 -12.85 -19.32
N GLU A 97 3.58 -11.73 -19.86
CA GLU A 97 4.94 -11.21 -19.69
C GLU A 97 5.22 -10.76 -18.26
N ASP A 98 4.30 -10.01 -17.65
CA ASP A 98 4.37 -9.56 -16.25
C ASP A 98 4.38 -10.75 -15.30
N LEU A 99 3.48 -11.71 -15.53
CA LEU A 99 3.41 -12.95 -14.75
C LEU A 99 4.72 -13.74 -14.84
N ALA A 100 5.34 -13.80 -16.03
CA ALA A 100 6.62 -14.45 -16.22
C ALA A 100 7.77 -13.75 -15.48
N GLN A 101 7.76 -12.42 -15.40
CA GLN A 101 8.74 -11.66 -14.62
C GLN A 101 8.59 -11.89 -13.12
N MET A 102 7.35 -11.83 -12.61
CA MET A 102 7.05 -12.12 -11.21
C MET A 102 7.43 -13.56 -10.82
N GLN A 103 7.19 -14.51 -11.73
CA GLN A 103 7.60 -15.90 -11.54
C GLN A 103 9.12 -16.05 -11.51
N LYS A 104 9.83 -15.43 -12.46
CA LYS A 104 11.31 -15.42 -12.47
C LYS A 104 11.89 -14.83 -11.20
N LEU A 105 11.32 -13.74 -10.69
CA LEU A 105 11.71 -13.16 -9.41
C LEU A 105 11.56 -14.22 -8.31
N LEU A 106 10.38 -14.82 -8.16
CA LEU A 106 10.13 -15.82 -7.11
C LEU A 106 11.08 -17.01 -7.18
N GLU A 107 11.34 -17.53 -8.39
CA GLU A 107 12.27 -18.64 -8.60
C GLU A 107 13.72 -18.26 -8.26
N SER A 108 14.12 -17.01 -8.53
CA SER A 108 15.47 -16.53 -8.24
C SER A 108 15.72 -16.30 -6.75
N LEU A 109 14.69 -15.98 -5.96
CA LEU A 109 14.82 -15.60 -4.56
C LEU A 109 14.90 -16.80 -3.61
N ASP A 110 15.31 -17.98 -4.08
CA ASP A 110 15.24 -19.26 -3.36
C ASP A 110 15.54 -19.21 -1.84
N LEU A 111 15.14 -20.27 -1.12
CA LEU A 111 15.28 -20.29 0.35
C LEU A 111 16.72 -19.99 0.83
N VAL A 112 17.74 -20.39 0.06
CA VAL A 112 19.15 -20.16 0.41
C VAL A 112 19.49 -18.68 0.31
N VAL A 113 19.11 -18.03 -0.79
CA VAL A 113 19.30 -16.58 -1.01
C VAL A 113 18.57 -15.79 0.07
N TYR A 114 17.32 -16.15 0.35
CA TYR A 114 16.50 -15.46 1.35
C TYR A 114 17.07 -15.57 2.77
N GLU A 115 17.48 -16.77 3.19
CA GLU A 115 18.09 -16.96 4.52
C GLU A 115 19.44 -16.23 4.62
N ASN A 116 20.25 -16.24 3.55
CA ASN A 116 21.50 -15.49 3.53
C ASN A 116 21.26 -13.98 3.66
N TRP A 117 20.30 -13.43 2.90
CA TRP A 117 19.90 -12.02 3.02
C TRP A 117 19.44 -11.67 4.44
N LYS A 118 18.64 -12.53 5.07
CA LYS A 118 18.16 -12.32 6.45
C LYS A 118 19.31 -12.28 7.46
N ILE A 119 20.31 -13.15 7.31
CA ILE A 119 21.54 -13.14 8.13
C ILE A 119 22.31 -11.83 7.93
N LEU A 120 22.47 -11.38 6.70
CA LEU A 120 23.18 -10.14 6.38
C LEU A 120 22.46 -8.91 6.93
N ARG A 121 21.13 -8.87 6.85
CA ARG A 121 20.31 -7.78 7.36
C ARG A 121 20.32 -7.73 8.89
N GLY A 122 20.12 -8.87 9.56
CA GLY A 122 20.15 -8.96 11.02
C GLY A 122 21.53 -8.71 11.65
N ARG A 123 22.60 -8.62 10.86
CA ARG A 123 23.94 -8.17 11.30
C ARG A 123 24.07 -6.63 11.26
N ASN A 124 23.28 -5.97 10.43
CA ASN A 124 23.37 -4.52 10.18
C ASN A 124 22.39 -3.69 11.02
N ASP A 125 21.55 -4.35 11.82
CA ASP A 125 20.66 -3.75 12.83
C ASP A 125 21.27 -3.86 14.24
#